data_AF-A0A8J2PLB4-F1
#
_entry.id   AF-A0A8J2PLB4-F1
#
_cell.length_a   1.000
_cell.length_b   1.000
_cell.length_c   1.000
_cell.angle_alpha   90.00
_cell.angle_beta   90.00
_cell.angle_gamma   90.00
#
_symmetry.space_group_name_H-M   'P 1'
#
loop_
_entity.id
_entity.type
_entity.pdbx_description
1 polymer ?
#
loop_
_entity_poly.entity_id
_entity_poly.type
_entity_poly.pdbx_seq_one_letter_code
_entity_poly.pdbx_strand_id
1 'polypeptide(L)'
;MTVWVHLAQAASDNPDDIKVLVEGIQKAVKMVTKTKSFESIGARLTNSLLPGCETLAKLSDEYWECFARNFCGSMFNVVGTCRMGKDSEDAEAVVDSRLRYKN
;
A
#
# COMPACT_ATOMS: atom_id res chain seq x y z
N MET A 1 -10.67 32.10 8.21
CA MET A 1 -9.35 31.44 8.35
C MET A 1 -9.59 29.95 8.21
N THR A 2 -9.44 29.42 6.99
CA THR A 2 -9.66 28.01 6.70
C THR A 2 -8.40 27.26 7.12
N VAL A 3 -8.50 26.42 8.16
CA VAL A 3 -7.41 25.51 8.54
C VAL A 3 -7.54 24.28 7.67
N TRP A 4 -6.62 24.12 6.71
CA TRP A 4 -6.47 22.89 5.96
C TRP A 4 -5.68 21.90 6.81
N VAL A 5 -6.29 20.75 7.14
CA VAL A 5 -5.54 19.62 7.68
C VAL A 5 -4.61 19.13 6.56
N HIS A 6 -3.31 19.17 6.80
CA HIS A 6 -2.33 18.65 5.85
C HIS A 6 -2.32 17.12 5.98
N LEU A 7 -2.92 16.43 5.02
CA LEU A 7 -2.88 14.97 4.93
C LEU A 7 -1.65 14.57 4.10
N ALA A 8 -0.58 14.17 4.79
CA ALA A 8 0.54 13.50 4.16
C ALA A 8 0.21 12.00 4.04
N GLN A 9 -0.15 11.54 2.84
CA GLN A 9 -0.37 10.12 2.57
C GLN A 9 0.95 9.49 2.12
N ALA A 10 1.77 9.05 3.08
CA ALA A 10 3.05 8.37 2.83
C ALA A 10 2.83 6.89 2.47
N ALA A 11 2.05 6.57 1.44
CA ALA A 11 1.69 5.18 1.10
C ALA A 11 2.89 4.31 0.67
N SER A 12 4.09 4.88 0.51
CA SER A 12 5.23 4.20 -0.13
C SER A 12 6.61 4.77 0.25
N ASP A 13 6.72 5.47 1.38
CA ASP A 13 8.00 6.11 1.78
C ASP A 13 8.97 5.10 2.41
N ASN A 14 8.46 4.00 2.96
CA ASN A 14 9.28 2.89 3.44
C ASN A 14 9.60 1.93 2.27
N PRO A 15 10.89 1.66 1.98
CA PRO A 15 11.28 0.68 0.96
C PRO A 15 10.70 -0.72 1.16
N ASP A 16 10.48 -1.15 2.41
CA ASP A 16 9.91 -2.46 2.71
C ASP A 16 8.45 -2.57 2.24
N ASP A 17 7.68 -1.48 2.31
CA ASP A 17 6.29 -1.45 1.83
C ASP A 17 6.25 -1.69 0.32
N ILE A 18 7.15 -1.06 -0.44
CA ILE A 18 7.26 -1.26 -1.88
C ILE A 18 7.63 -2.70 -2.22
N LYS A 19 8.58 -3.29 -1.49
CA LYS A 19 8.97 -4.69 -1.70
C LYS A 19 7.79 -5.63 -1.51
N VAL A 20 7.04 -5.49 -0.42
CA VAL A 20 5.87 -6.33 -0.12
C VAL A 20 4.77 -6.13 -1.17
N LEU A 21 4.55 -4.90 -1.63
CA LEU A 21 3.60 -4.61 -2.71
C LEU A 21 3.99 -5.32 -4.02
N VAL A 22 5.27 -5.26 -4.42
CA VAL A 22 5.78 -5.97 -5.61
C VAL A 22 5.58 -7.47 -5.49
N GLU A 23 5.91 -8.08 -4.35
CA GLU A 23 5.66 -9.51 -4.10
C GLU A 23 4.16 -9.87 -4.22
N GLY A 24 3.28 -9.01 -3.71
CA GLY A 24 1.83 -9.16 -3.83
C GLY A 24 1.35 -9.09 -5.28
N ILE A 25 1.85 -8.13 -6.05
CA ILE A 25 1.53 -7.98 -7.48
C ILE A 25 1.99 -9.20 -8.26
N GLN A 26 3.21 -9.69 -8.04
CA GLN A 26 3.72 -10.90 -8.69
C GLN A 26 2.87 -12.13 -8.37
N LYS A 27 2.39 -12.27 -7.13
CA LYS A 27 1.44 -13.34 -6.76
C LYS A 27 0.13 -13.21 -7.54
N ALA A 28 -0.42 -12.00 -7.66
CA ALA A 28 -1.63 -11.75 -8.46
C ALA A 28 -1.44 -12.09 -9.94
N VAL A 29 -0.31 -11.68 -10.53
CA VAL A 29 0.10 -12.03 -11.90
C VAL A 29 0.18 -13.54 -12.07
N LYS A 30 0.79 -14.27 -11.13
CA LYS A 30 0.87 -15.73 -11.17
C LYS A 30 -0.52 -16.38 -11.06
N MET A 31 -1.41 -15.86 -10.22
CA MET A 31 -2.78 -16.35 -10.11
C MET A 31 -3.52 -16.25 -11.45
N VAL A 32 -3.45 -15.09 -12.11
CA VAL A 32 -4.11 -14.87 -13.41
C VAL A 32 -3.50 -15.74 -14.51
N THR A 33 -2.18 -15.94 -14.52
CA THR A 33 -1.48 -16.57 -15.64
C THR A 33 -1.26 -18.08 -15.50
N LYS A 34 -1.42 -18.66 -14.31
CA LYS A 34 -1.05 -20.07 -14.03
C LYS A 34 -2.16 -20.94 -13.44
N THR A 35 -3.33 -20.39 -13.11
CA THR A 35 -4.40 -21.18 -12.48
C THR A 35 -5.48 -21.56 -13.48
N LYS A 36 -6.03 -22.77 -13.34
CA LYS A 36 -7.12 -23.28 -14.18
C LYS A 36 -8.39 -22.44 -14.08
N SER A 37 -8.66 -21.85 -12.92
CA SER A 37 -9.85 -21.00 -12.73
C SER A 37 -9.79 -19.76 -13.62
N PHE A 38 -8.66 -19.05 -13.62
CA PHE A 38 -8.48 -17.89 -14.50
C PHE A 38 -8.36 -18.30 -15.98
N GLU A 39 -7.74 -19.43 -16.28
CA GLU A 39 -7.68 -19.99 -17.64
C GLU A 39 -9.09 -20.33 -18.20
N SER A 40 -9.97 -20.91 -17.38
CA SER A 40 -11.32 -21.34 -17.79
C SER A 40 -12.24 -20.20 -18.22
N ILE A 41 -12.01 -18.99 -17.69
CA ILE A 41 -12.70 -17.76 -18.10
C ILE A 41 -11.91 -16.97 -19.17
N GLY A 42 -10.81 -17.58 -19.64
CA GLY A 42 -9.87 -17.00 -20.58
C GLY A 42 -9.23 -15.72 -20.09
N ALA A 43 -8.94 -15.53 -18.80
CA ALA A 43 -8.38 -14.28 -18.29
C ALA A 43 -6.98 -13.98 -18.86
N ARG A 44 -6.68 -12.68 -19.08
CA ARG A 44 -5.38 -12.20 -19.58
C ARG A 44 -5.00 -10.89 -18.90
N LEU A 45 -3.70 -10.68 -18.72
CA LEU A 45 -3.17 -9.39 -18.29
C LEU A 45 -3.32 -8.36 -19.41
N THR A 46 -3.56 -7.11 -19.04
CA THR A 46 -3.58 -6.00 -20.00
C THR A 46 -2.22 -5.84 -20.69
N ASN A 47 -2.24 -5.32 -21.92
CA ASN A 47 -1.03 -4.90 -22.63
C ASN A 47 -0.68 -3.42 -22.40
N SER A 48 -1.57 -2.66 -21.79
CA SER A 48 -1.31 -1.27 -21.42
C SER A 48 -0.30 -1.18 -20.29
N LEU A 49 0.70 -0.33 -20.45
CA LEU A 49 1.63 0.05 -19.38
C LEU A 49 1.02 1.20 -18.56
N LEU A 50 1.49 1.38 -17.33
CA LEU A 50 1.04 2.48 -16.48
C LEU A 50 1.70 3.78 -16.99
N PRO A 51 0.94 4.88 -17.13
CA PRO A 51 1.53 6.18 -17.45
C PRO A 51 2.65 6.56 -16.47
N GLY A 52 3.83 6.91 -16.98
CA GLY A 52 5.04 7.20 -16.21
C GLY A 52 5.99 6.01 -16.01
N CYS A 53 5.60 4.80 -16.40
CA CYS A 53 6.41 3.57 -16.29
C CYS A 53 6.68 2.90 -17.65
N GLU A 54 6.42 3.57 -18.77
CA GLU A 54 6.39 2.97 -20.11
C GLU A 54 7.77 2.58 -20.65
N THR A 55 8.84 3.17 -20.12
CA THR A 55 10.22 2.88 -20.53
C THR A 55 10.75 1.58 -19.94
N LEU A 56 10.05 1.01 -18.95
CA LEU A 56 10.46 -0.19 -18.24
C LEU A 56 9.93 -1.46 -18.93
N ALA A 57 10.68 -2.55 -18.82
CA ALA A 57 10.30 -3.82 -19.41
C ALA A 57 9.02 -4.34 -18.74
N LYS A 58 8.03 -4.75 -19.56
CA LYS A 58 6.76 -5.27 -19.05
C LYS A 58 7.01 -6.48 -18.15
N LEU A 59 6.33 -6.51 -17.01
CA LEU A 59 6.42 -7.57 -15.99
C LEU A 59 7.79 -7.67 -15.29
N SER A 60 8.72 -6.73 -15.49
CA SER A 60 9.96 -6.69 -14.72
C SER A 60 9.73 -6.17 -13.30
N ASP A 61 10.70 -6.41 -12.41
CA ASP A 61 10.61 -5.93 -11.04
C ASP A 61 10.65 -4.40 -10.99
N GLU A 62 11.46 -3.76 -11.84
CA GLU A 62 11.52 -2.30 -11.94
C GLU A 62 10.17 -1.71 -12.39
N TYR A 63 9.50 -2.36 -13.35
CA TYR A 63 8.15 -1.95 -13.76
C TYR A 63 7.16 -2.05 -12.61
N TRP A 64 7.22 -3.12 -11.82
CA TRP A 64 6.31 -3.31 -10.69
C TRP A 64 6.61 -2.37 -9.51
N GLU A 65 7.87 -2.02 -9.27
CA GLU A 65 8.22 -0.96 -8.32
C GLU A 65 7.67 0.40 -8.76
N CYS A 66 7.86 0.75 -10.03
CA CYS A 66 7.28 1.97 -10.61
C CYS A 66 5.74 1.97 -10.50
N PHE A 67 5.12 0.84 -10.82
CA PHE A 67 3.68 0.66 -10.69
C PHE A 67 3.21 0.86 -9.25
N ALA A 68 3.87 0.21 -8.27
CA ALA A 68 3.51 0.32 -6.87
C ALA A 68 3.61 1.77 -6.36
N ARG A 69 4.66 2.51 -6.75
CA ARG A 69 4.83 3.91 -6.33
C ARG A 69 3.79 4.87 -6.91
N ASN A 70 3.36 4.64 -8.16
CA ASN A 70 2.49 5.58 -8.88
C ASN A 70 1.00 5.22 -8.81
N PHE A 71 0.68 3.94 -8.59
CA PHE A 71 -0.69 3.46 -8.59
C PHE A 71 -1.24 3.18 -7.18
N CYS A 72 -0.39 2.83 -6.21
CA CYS A 72 -0.87 2.59 -4.85
C CYS A 72 -1.27 3.89 -4.16
N GLY A 73 -2.39 3.84 -3.44
CA GLY A 73 -2.94 4.97 -2.71
C GLY A 73 -3.72 4.50 -1.48
N SER A 74 -4.37 5.45 -0.80
CA SER A 74 -5.16 5.15 0.39
C SER A 74 -6.33 4.22 0.08
N MET A 75 -6.51 3.18 0.90
CA MET A 75 -7.74 2.38 0.94
C MET A 75 -8.77 2.94 1.95
N PHE A 76 -8.59 4.18 2.41
CA PHE A 76 -9.45 4.86 3.40
C PHE A 76 -9.49 4.21 4.81
N ASN A 77 -8.55 3.31 5.10
CA ASN A 77 -8.39 2.69 6.43
C ASN A 77 -7.36 3.44 7.28
N VAL A 78 -7.56 4.74 7.48
CA VAL A 78 -6.63 5.58 8.26
C VAL A 78 -6.80 5.30 9.75
N VAL A 79 -5.70 4.98 10.43
CA VAL A 79 -5.66 4.67 11.87
C VAL A 79 -4.37 5.21 12.50
N GLY A 80 -4.29 5.22 13.83
CA GLY A 80 -3.04 5.47 14.55
C GLY A 80 -2.75 6.95 14.90
N THR A 81 -3.62 7.89 14.54
CA THR A 81 -3.44 9.33 14.87
C THR A 81 -3.51 9.62 16.37
N CYS A 82 -4.28 8.82 17.13
CA CYS A 82 -4.30 8.81 18.59
C CYS A 82 -3.88 7.42 19.09
N ARG A 83 -2.57 7.15 19.07
CA ARG A 83 -2.02 5.82 19.42
C ARG A 83 -2.40 5.41 20.85
N MET A 84 -2.82 4.15 21.00
CA MET A 84 -3.06 3.52 22.30
C MET A 84 -1.76 2.90 22.83
N GLY A 85 -1.35 3.31 24.03
CA GLY A 85 -0.17 2.81 24.73
C GLY A 85 -0.43 1.50 25.46
N LYS A 86 0.62 0.69 25.62
CA LYS A 86 0.54 -0.58 26.38
C LYS A 86 0.44 -0.31 27.89
N ASP A 87 1.10 0.72 28.36
CA ASP A 87 1.20 1.14 29.76
C ASP A 87 1.19 2.67 29.91
N SER A 88 1.10 3.16 31.14
CA SER A 88 1.10 4.60 31.45
C SER A 88 2.40 5.30 31.09
N GLU A 89 3.48 4.57 30.80
CA GLU A 89 4.82 5.12 30.58
C GLU A 89 5.16 5.31 29.08
N ASP A 90 4.36 4.76 28.15
CA ASP A 90 4.55 4.95 26.71
C ASP A 90 4.39 6.44 26.33
N ALA A 91 5.51 7.15 26.16
CA ALA A 91 5.55 8.58 25.90
C ALA A 91 4.89 8.99 24.57
N GLU A 92 4.78 8.06 23.63
CA GLU A 92 4.16 8.27 22.31
C GLU A 92 2.65 7.96 22.30
N ALA A 93 2.10 7.52 23.43
CA ALA A 93 0.68 7.20 23.56
C ALA A 93 -0.17 8.43 23.84
N VAL A 94 -1.29 8.55 23.13
CA VAL A 94 -2.33 9.56 23.37
C VAL A 94 -3.39 9.03 24.35
N VAL A 95 -3.66 7.72 24.30
CA VAL A 95 -4.63 7.06 25.19
C VAL A 95 -4.04 5.81 25.83
N ASP A 96 -4.52 5.46 27.02
CA ASP A 96 -4.17 4.21 27.70
C ASP A 96 -4.92 2.98 27.13
N SER A 97 -4.62 1.78 27.64
CA SER A 97 -5.27 0.53 27.24
C SER A 97 -6.78 0.46 27.51
N ARG A 98 -7.34 1.45 28.21
CA ARG A 98 -8.78 1.63 28.45
C ARG A 98 -9.33 2.84 27.70
N LEU A 99 -8.60 3.35 26.70
CA LEU A 99 -8.95 4.49 25.84
C LEU A 99 -9.11 5.82 26.61
N ARG A 100 -8.53 5.94 27.81
CA ARG A 100 -8.52 7.19 28.56
C ARG A 100 -7.36 8.05 28.07
N TYR A 101 -7.62 9.35 27.90
CA TYR A 101 -6.57 10.31 27.54
C TYR A 101 -5.45 10.31 28.58
N LYS A 102 -4.21 10.29 28.10
CA LYS A 102 -3.01 10.39 28.93
C LYS A 102 -2.56 11.85 28.97
N ASN A 103 -2.60 12.45 30.17
CA ASN A 103 -2.12 13.81 30.46
C ASN A 103 -0.88 13.73 31.35
#